data_AF-A0A0B7LJ41-F1
#
_entry.id   AF-A0A0B7LJ41-F1
#
_cell.length_a   1.000
_cell.length_b   1.000
_cell.length_c   1.000
_cell.angle_alpha   90.00
_cell.angle_beta   90.00
_cell.angle_gamma   90.00
#
_symmetry.space_group_name_H-M   'P 1'
#
loop_
_entity.id
_entity.type
_entity.pdbx_description
1 polymer ?
#
loop_
_entity_poly.entity_id
_entity_poly.type
_entity_poly.pdbx_seq_one_letter_code
_entity_poly.pdbx_strand_id
1 'polypeptide(L)'
;MLKVTKTRQLVTEFFAQDGDQQKLVKTTVINTDNKAVSTISETLHDPELYANNRISMRKHEQELREMRYKIEDAILAELEADAEHKE
;
A
#
# COMPACT_ATOMS: atom_id res chain seq x y z
N MET A 1 -8.55 -20.35 -21.36
CA MET A 1 -8.85 -18.93 -21.64
C MET A 1 -8.01 -18.07 -20.70
N LEU A 2 -7.28 -17.08 -21.22
CA LEU A 2 -6.43 -16.19 -20.44
C LEU A 2 -7.19 -14.89 -20.15
N LYS A 3 -7.31 -14.50 -18.88
CA LYS A 3 -7.86 -13.19 -18.49
C LYS A 3 -6.72 -12.34 -17.95
N VAL A 4 -6.44 -11.24 -18.61
CA VAL A 4 -5.40 -10.29 -18.21
C VAL A 4 -6.08 -9.09 -17.55
N THR A 5 -5.71 -8.81 -16.30
CA THR A 5 -6.17 -7.64 -15.55
C THR A 5 -4.93 -6.83 -15.19
N LYS A 6 -4.91 -5.54 -15.56
CA LYS A 6 -3.87 -4.62 -15.13
C LYS A 6 -4.18 -4.20 -13.69
N THR A 7 -3.16 -4.20 -12.85
CA THR A 7 -3.24 -3.75 -11.44
C THR A 7 -2.00 -2.93 -11.12
N ARG A 8 -2.12 -2.04 -10.12
CA ARG A 8 -0.99 -1.34 -9.50
C ARG A 8 -0.72 -1.99 -8.15
N GLN A 9 0.53 -2.30 -7.87
CA GLN A 9 0.93 -2.95 -6.63
C GLN A 9 1.88 -2.03 -5.85
N LEU A 10 1.61 -1.87 -4.56
CA LEU A 10 2.53 -1.29 -3.59
C LEU A 10 2.96 -2.39 -2.64
N VAL A 11 4.26 -2.47 -2.41
CA VAL A 11 4.84 -3.33 -1.38
C VAL A 11 5.57 -2.43 -0.40
N THR A 12 5.24 -2.56 0.86
CA THR A 12 5.80 -1.74 1.94
C THR A 12 6.31 -2.64 3.04
N GLU A 13 7.54 -2.38 3.43
CA GLU A 13 8.24 -3.10 4.49
C GLU A 13 8.46 -2.13 5.64
N PHE A 14 7.91 -2.47 6.80
CA PHE A 14 8.02 -1.69 8.00
C PHE A 14 9.19 -2.22 8.81
N PHE A 15 10.18 -1.37 9.03
CA PHE A 15 11.32 -1.67 9.86
C PHE A 15 11.20 -0.94 11.19
N ALA A 16 11.45 -1.66 12.28
CA ALA A 16 11.54 -1.07 13.61
C ALA A 16 12.98 -1.16 14.11
N GLN A 17 13.36 -0.20 14.95
CA GLN A 17 14.67 -0.17 15.57
C GLN A 17 14.69 -1.13 16.77
N ASP A 18 15.68 -2.03 16.77
CA ASP A 18 15.99 -3.00 17.82
C ASP A 18 17.46 -2.82 18.20
N GLY A 19 17.72 -1.93 19.17
CA GLY A 19 19.07 -1.50 19.51
C GLY A 19 19.78 -0.78 18.34
N ASP A 20 20.84 -1.41 17.84
CA ASP A 20 21.67 -0.90 16.71
C ASP A 20 21.22 -1.46 15.35
N GLN A 21 20.21 -2.34 15.32
CA GLN A 21 19.75 -3.01 14.10
C GLN A 21 18.31 -2.63 13.76
N GLN A 22 18.02 -2.56 12.45
CA GLN A 22 16.66 -2.46 11.96
C GLN A 22 16.14 -3.85 11.62
N LYS A 23 14.97 -4.21 12.16
CA LYS A 23 14.32 -5.49 11.88
C LYS A 23 12.99 -5.25 11.18
N LEU A 24 12.72 -6.10 10.18
CA LEU A 24 11.44 -6.13 9.50
C LEU A 24 10.36 -6.61 10.48
N VAL A 25 9.41 -5.74 10.79
CA VAL A 25 8.33 -6.05 11.74
C VAL A 25 7.01 -6.34 11.05
N LYS A 26 6.76 -5.72 9.89
CA LYS A 26 5.51 -5.85 9.15
C LYS A 26 5.76 -5.68 7.66
N THR A 27 5.02 -6.40 6.84
CA THR A 27 4.93 -6.18 5.40
C THR A 27 3.48 -5.92 5.04
N THR A 28 3.24 -4.87 4.26
CA THR A 28 1.92 -4.57 3.69
C THR A 28 2.02 -4.55 2.19
N VAL A 29 1.14 -5.31 1.55
CA VAL A 29 0.96 -5.33 0.10
C VAL A 29 -0.41 -4.76 -0.22
N ILE A 30 -0.44 -3.73 -1.06
CA ILE A 30 -1.68 -3.11 -1.54
C ILE A 30 -1.76 -3.33 -3.03
N ASN A 31 -2.82 -3.98 -3.48
CA ASN A 31 -3.11 -4.19 -4.89
C ASN A 31 -4.32 -3.35 -5.27
N THR A 32 -4.14 -2.37 -6.14
CA THR A 32 -5.22 -1.53 -6.65
C THR A 32 -5.55 -1.95 -8.08
N ASP A 33 -6.80 -2.30 -8.32
CA ASP A 33 -7.26 -2.67 -9.66
C ASP A 33 -7.63 -1.44 -10.51
N ASN A 34 -7.92 -1.68 -11.79
CA ASN A 34 -8.25 -0.64 -12.76
C ASN A 34 -9.51 0.17 -12.44
N LYS A 35 -10.30 -0.17 -11.43
CA LYS A 35 -11.44 0.61 -10.95
C LYS A 35 -11.11 1.42 -9.70
N ALA A 36 -9.83 1.62 -9.42
CA ALA A 36 -9.33 2.27 -8.21
C ALA A 36 -9.79 1.59 -6.91
N VAL A 37 -10.09 0.28 -6.96
CA VAL A 37 -10.43 -0.50 -5.77
C VAL A 37 -9.19 -1.22 -5.28
N SER A 38 -8.83 -0.99 -4.02
CA SER A 38 -7.62 -1.55 -3.41
C SER A 38 -7.92 -2.72 -2.48
N THR A 39 -7.14 -3.80 -2.62
CA THR A 39 -7.09 -4.93 -1.69
C THR A 39 -5.80 -4.86 -0.89
N ILE A 40 -5.89 -4.93 0.43
CA ILE A 40 -4.75 -4.82 1.34
C ILE A 40 -4.47 -6.20 1.94
N SER A 41 -3.20 -6.59 1.96
CA SER A 41 -2.71 -7.81 2.61
C SER A 41 -1.57 -7.44 3.55
N GLU A 42 -1.68 -7.83 4.80
CA GLU A 42 -0.73 -7.45 5.85
C GLU A 42 -0.16 -8.71 6.49
N THR A 43 1.14 -8.74 6.70
CA THR A 43 1.84 -9.82 7.40
C THR A 43 2.68 -9.19 8.50
N LEU A 44 2.39 -9.55 9.74
CA LEU A 44 3.15 -9.11 10.90
C LEU A 44 4.17 -10.20 11.23
N HIS A 45 5.46 -9.84 11.16
CA HIS A 45 6.57 -10.77 11.39
C HIS A 45 6.99 -10.77 12.85
N ASP A 46 7.03 -9.60 13.48
CA ASP A 46 7.46 -9.45 14.87
C ASP A 46 6.48 -8.55 15.66
N PRO A 47 5.49 -9.13 16.36
CA PRO A 47 4.47 -8.37 17.05
C PRO A 47 4.98 -7.63 18.28
N GLU A 48 6.02 -8.14 18.95
CA GLU A 48 6.58 -7.52 20.15
C GLU A 48 7.36 -6.26 19.79
N LEU A 49 8.25 -6.34 18.80
CA LEU A 49 9.02 -5.19 18.34
C LEU A 49 8.11 -4.13 17.69
N TYR A 50 7.07 -4.56 16.98
CA TYR A 50 6.02 -3.66 16.48
C TYR A 50 5.30 -2.93 17.61
N ALA A 51 4.93 -3.65 18.68
CA ALA A 51 4.25 -3.07 19.83
C ALA A 51 5.10 -1.99 20.51
N ASN A 52 6.40 -2.24 20.68
CA ASN A 52 7.35 -1.28 21.25
C ASN A 52 7.53 -0.03 20.38
N ASN A 53 7.42 -0.17 19.05
CA ASN A 53 7.59 0.93 18.08
C ASN A 53 6.26 1.46 17.50
N ARG A 54 5.13 1.19 18.18
CA ARG A 54 3.77 1.45 17.68
C ARG A 54 3.52 2.86 17.17
N ILE A 55 4.10 3.87 17.82
CA ILE A 55 3.89 5.28 17.46
C ILE A 55 4.51 5.58 16.08
N SER A 56 5.74 5.13 15.86
CA SER A 56 6.43 5.30 14.57
C SER A 56 5.76 4.47 13.48
N MET A 57 5.36 3.24 13.79
CA MET A 57 4.65 2.38 12.84
C MET A 57 3.36 3.02 12.35
N ARG A 58 2.56 3.62 13.25
CA ARG A 58 1.34 4.33 12.87
C ARG A 58 1.57 5.50 11.91
N LYS A 59 2.69 6.21 12.03
CA LYS A 59 3.05 7.28 11.09
C LYS A 59 3.31 6.70 9.70
N HIS A 60 4.11 5.65 9.61
CA HIS A 60 4.38 4.96 8.34
C HIS A 60 3.12 4.35 7.72
N GLU A 61 2.21 3.81 8.54
CA GLU A 61 0.91 3.31 8.07
C GLU A 61 0.04 4.43 7.50
N GLN A 62 0.12 5.63 8.08
CA GLN A 62 -0.57 6.81 7.59
C GLN A 62 0.02 7.26 6.24
N GLU A 63 1.34 7.36 6.13
CA GLU A 63 2.03 7.68 4.87
C GLU A 63 1.68 6.68 3.76
N LEU A 64 1.66 5.38 4.09
CA LEU A 64 1.23 4.34 3.16
C LEU A 64 -0.21 4.53 2.69
N ARG A 65 -1.12 4.89 3.60
CA ARG A 65 -2.51 5.16 3.26
C ARG A 65 -2.65 6.37 2.33
N GLU A 66 -1.89 7.43 2.57
CA GLU A 66 -1.87 8.60 1.70
C GLU A 66 -1.34 8.27 0.31
N MET A 67 -0.29 7.44 0.22
CA MET A 67 0.21 6.94 -1.07
C MET A 67 -0.82 6.09 -1.81
N ARG A 68 -1.55 5.24 -1.11
CA ARG A 68 -2.66 4.47 -1.69
C ARG A 68 -3.70 5.41 -2.31
N TYR A 69 -4.17 6.41 -1.57
CA TYR A 69 -5.17 7.35 -2.10
C TYR A 69 -4.68 8.09 -3.33
N LYS A 70 -3.44 8.59 -3.33
CA LYS A 70 -2.85 9.23 -4.52
C LYS A 70 -2.88 8.33 -5.76
N ILE A 71 -2.72 7.02 -5.58
CA ILE A 71 -2.77 6.06 -6.68
C ILE A 71 -4.20 5.80 -7.12
N GLU A 72 -5.14 5.71 -6.19
CA GLU A 72 -6.57 5.59 -6.50
C GLU A 72 -7.06 6.82 -7.28
N ASP A 73 -6.73 8.03 -6.82
CA ASP A 73 -7.02 9.29 -7.51
C ASP A 73 -6.38 9.34 -8.91
N ALA A 74 -5.12 8.90 -9.06
CA ALA A 74 -4.48 8.86 -10.36
C ALA A 74 -5.18 7.89 -11.33
N ILE A 75 -5.67 6.73 -10.85
CA ILE A 75 -6.45 5.80 -11.66
C ILE A 75 -7.78 6.44 -12.07
N LEU A 76 -8.47 7.11 -11.14
CA LEU A 76 -9.75 7.77 -11.43
C LEU A 76 -9.57 8.88 -12.47
N ALA A 77 -8.55 9.72 -12.33
CA ALA A 77 -8.25 10.77 -13.30
C ALA A 77 -7.94 10.20 -14.69
N GLU A 78 -7.22 9.08 -14.77
CA GLU A 78 -6.99 8.38 -16.05
C GLU A 78 -8.28 7.82 -16.65
N LEU A 79 -9.19 7.30 -15.82
CA LEU A 79 -10.49 6.78 -16.27
C LEU A 79 -11.42 7.91 -16.75
N GLU A 80 -11.45 9.05 -16.05
CA GLU A 80 -12.22 10.23 -16.44
C GLU A 80 -11.70 10.81 -17.76
N ALA A 81 -10.38 10.93 -17.92
CA ALA A 81 -9.77 11.40 -19.16
C ALA A 81 -10.03 10.46 -20.34
N ASP A 82 -10.00 9.13 -20.15
CA ASP A 82 -10.34 8.16 -21.20
C ASP A 82 -11.84 8.19 -21.56
N ALA A 83 -12.71 8.55 -20.61
CA ALA A 83 -14.14 8.75 -20.85
C ALA A 83 -14.40 10.03 -21.66
N GLU A 84 -13.80 11.17 -21.28
CA GLU A 84 -13.93 12.44 -22.01
C GLU A 84 -13.35 12.39 -23.43
N HIS A 85 -12.31 11.57 -23.67
CA HIS A 85 -11.75 11.39 -25.01
C HIS A 85 -12.56 10.47 -25.94
N LYS A 86 -13.57 9.76 -25.41
CA LYS A 86 -14.46 8.88 -26.18
C LYS A 86 -15.79 9.53 -26.58
N GLU A 87 -16.06 10.75 -26.10
CA GLU A 87 -17.17 11.60 -26.57
C GLU A 87 -16.71 12.55 -27.69
#